data_AF-A0A8S3G0G9-F1
#
_entry.id   AF-A0A8S3G0G9-F1
#
_cell.length_a   1.000
_cell.length_b   1.000
_cell.length_c   1.000
_cell.angle_alpha   90.00
_cell.angle_beta   90.00
_cell.angle_gamma   90.00
#
_symmetry.space_group_name_H-M   'P 1'
#
loop_
_entity.id
_entity.type
_entity.pdbx_description
1 polymer ?
#
loop_
_entity_poly.entity_id
_entity_poly.type
_entity_poly.pdbx_seq_one_letter_code
_entity_poly.pdbx_strand_id
1 'polypeptide(L)'
;YIIVVEHDLSVLDYLSDFICVLYGSPGHYGVVTMPFSVREGINIFLEGFIRTENLRFRDVALTFKVVETASEEEVKRSSTHYYPAMTKKLGSFDLSVDAGSFTESEIIVLLGENGTGKTTLIRILAGNLEPDAGG
;
A
#
# COMPACT_ATOMS: atom_id res chain seq x y z
N TYR A 1 19.19 -17.16 18.39
CA TYR A 1 18.90 -16.80 16.99
C TYR A 1 17.41 -16.76 16.81
N ILE A 2 16.88 -15.61 16.37
CA ILE A 2 15.46 -15.43 16.05
C ILE A 2 15.38 -15.45 14.53
N ILE A 3 14.43 -16.21 13.99
CA ILE A 3 14.14 -16.24 12.55
C ILE A 3 12.73 -15.67 12.39
N VAL A 4 12.59 -14.72 11.48
CA VAL A 4 11.32 -14.06 11.16
C VAL A 4 11.09 -14.19 9.66
N VAL A 5 9.86 -14.53 9.28
CA VAL A 5 9.42 -14.54 7.88
C VAL A 5 8.34 -13.47 7.75
N GLU A 6 8.62 -12.46 6.96
CA GLU A 6 7.75 -11.31 6.76
C GLU A 6 7.60 -11.00 5.28
N HIS A 7 6.45 -10.42 4.93
CA HIS A 7 6.17 -9.94 3.58
C HIS A 7 6.29 -8.42 3.46
N ASP A 8 6.37 -7.73 4.60
CA ASP A 8 6.54 -6.28 4.67
C ASP A 8 8.02 -5.90 4.75
N LEU A 9 8.49 -5.12 3.76
CA LEU A 9 9.89 -4.68 3.69
C LEU A 9 10.26 -3.68 4.78
N SER A 10 9.34 -2.84 5.24
CA SER A 10 9.58 -1.86 6.30
C SER A 10 9.74 -2.53 7.66
N VAL A 11 8.92 -3.54 7.93
CA VAL A 11 9.06 -4.36 9.14
C VAL A 11 10.37 -5.14 9.11
N LEU A 12 10.73 -5.72 7.96
CA LEU A 12 12.01 -6.42 7.78
C LEU A 12 13.22 -5.52 8.01
N ASP A 13 13.19 -4.29 7.47
CA ASP A 13 14.27 -3.31 7.64
C ASP A 13 14.45 -2.91 9.12
N TYR A 14 13.35 -2.82 9.86
CA TYR A 14 13.38 -2.46 11.28
C TYR A 14 13.87 -3.60 12.19
N LEU A 15 13.46 -4.84 11.91
CA LEU A 15 13.68 -5.97 12.81
C LEU A 15 14.96 -6.78 12.54
N SER A 16 15.49 -6.74 11.32
CA SER A 16 16.49 -7.72 10.87
C SER A 16 17.90 -7.17 10.92
N ASP A 17 18.87 -8.01 11.30
CA ASP A 17 20.30 -7.73 11.10
C ASP A 17 20.81 -8.27 9.74
N PHE A 18 20.19 -9.35 9.27
CA PHE A 18 20.50 -10.03 8.01
C PHE A 18 19.22 -10.50 7.33
N ILE A 19 19.21 -10.52 6.00
CA ILE A 19 18.06 -10.98 5.19
C ILE A 19 18.52 -12.09 4.24
N CYS A 20 17.72 -13.15 4.13
CA CYS A 20 17.84 -14.16 3.08
C CYS A 20 16.68 -13.99 2.10
N VAL A 21 16.96 -13.95 0.79
CA VAL A 21 15.92 -13.84 -0.23
C VAL A 21 15.49 -15.24 -0.65
N LEU A 22 14.19 -15.48 -0.66
CA LEU A 22 13.61 -16.72 -1.17
C LEU A 22 13.07 -16.47 -2.57
N TYR A 23 13.47 -17.30 -3.53
CA TYR A 23 13.03 -17.19 -4.92
C TYR A 23 12.72 -18.56 -5.51
N GLY A 24 11.92 -18.60 -6.58
CA GLY A 24 11.55 -19.84 -7.26
C GLY A 24 10.22 -19.73 -7.98
N SER A 25 9.58 -20.88 -8.21
CA SER A 25 8.27 -20.95 -8.86
C SER A 25 7.23 -21.45 -7.85
N PRO A 26 6.16 -20.67 -7.57
CA PRO A 26 5.09 -21.08 -6.66
C PRO A 26 4.54 -22.47 -7.00
N GLY A 27 4.43 -23.34 -5.99
CA GLY A 27 3.95 -24.71 -6.15
C GLY A 27 4.92 -25.68 -6.84
N HIS A 28 6.14 -25.24 -7.21
CA HIS A 28 7.12 -26.09 -7.89
C HIS A 28 8.43 -26.21 -7.09
N TYR A 29 9.14 -25.10 -6.88
CA TYR A 29 10.41 -25.10 -6.15
C TYR A 29 10.67 -23.72 -5.52
N GLY A 30 11.47 -23.73 -4.45
CA GLY A 30 11.97 -22.53 -3.79
C GLY A 30 13.43 -22.73 -3.39
N VAL A 31 14.24 -21.69 -3.58
CA VAL A 31 15.66 -21.63 -3.24
C VAL A 31 15.86 -20.49 -2.25
N VAL A 32 16.71 -20.72 -1.25
CA VAL A 32 17.08 -19.73 -0.24
C VAL A 32 18.50 -19.26 -0.55
N THR A 33 18.70 -17.95 -0.66
CA THR A 33 20.04 -17.39 -0.86
C THR A 33 20.90 -17.48 0.40
N MET A 34 22.19 -17.25 0.26
CA MET A 34 23.04 -16.91 1.40
C MET A 34 22.56 -15.61 2.09
N PRO A 35 22.87 -15.41 3.39
CA PRO A 35 22.49 -14.18 4.10
C PRO A 35 23.18 -12.94 3.53
N PHE A 36 22.41 -11.89 3.31
CA PHE A 36 22.88 -10.56 2.91
C PHE A 36 22.69 -9.55 4.04
N SER A 37 23.38 -8.41 3.96
CA SER A 37 23.01 -7.24 4.76
C SER A 37 21.59 -6.79 4.41
N VAL A 38 20.87 -6.21 5.36
CA VAL A 38 19.46 -5.77 5.20
C VAL A 38 19.27 -4.94 3.93
N ARG A 39 20.08 -3.89 3.78
CA ARG A 39 20.02 -2.98 2.63
C ARG A 39 20.28 -3.69 1.30
N GLU A 40 21.26 -4.59 1.26
CA GLU A 40 21.59 -5.33 0.05
C GLU A 40 20.48 -6.32 -0.32
N GLY A 41 19.95 -7.06 0.66
CA GLY A 41 18.85 -8.01 0.47
C GLY A 41 17.58 -7.34 -0.06
N ILE A 42 17.18 -6.20 0.52
CA ILE A 42 16.02 -5.42 0.05
C ILE A 42 16.25 -4.92 -1.38
N ASN A 43 17.44 -4.40 -1.71
CA ASN A 43 17.73 -3.94 -3.06
C ASN A 43 17.73 -5.09 -4.08
N ILE A 44 18.30 -6.25 -3.75
CA ILE A 44 18.23 -7.47 -4.59
C ILE A 44 16.77 -7.86 -4.84
N PHE A 45 15.94 -7.84 -3.80
CA PHE A 45 14.51 -8.12 -3.90
C PHE A 45 13.80 -7.14 -4.86
N LEU A 46 14.04 -5.84 -4.70
CA LEU A 46 13.47 -4.77 -5.52
C LEU A 46 14.03 -4.76 -6.96
N GLU A 47 15.27 -5.16 -7.19
CA GLU A 47 15.87 -5.29 -8.53
C GLU A 47 15.37 -6.54 -9.27
N GLY A 48 15.00 -7.60 -8.54
CA GLY A 48 14.59 -8.87 -9.14
C GLY A 48 15.76 -9.74 -9.63
N PHE A 49 16.99 -9.41 -9.25
CA PHE A 49 18.22 -10.01 -9.76
C PHE A 49 19.26 -10.22 -8.64
N ILE A 50 19.71 -11.46 -8.49
CA ILE A 50 20.73 -11.87 -7.52
C ILE A 50 22.06 -11.94 -8.25
N ARG A 51 22.89 -10.90 -8.06
CA ARG A 51 24.16 -10.75 -8.79
C ARG A 51 25.15 -11.87 -8.50
N THR A 52 25.23 -12.30 -7.25
CA THR A 52 26.15 -13.35 -6.79
C THR A 52 25.87 -14.72 -7.42
N GLU A 53 24.61 -15.00 -7.74
CA GLU A 53 24.16 -16.26 -8.35
C GLU A 53 23.93 -16.12 -9.86
N ASN A 54 24.13 -14.92 -10.42
CA ASN A 54 23.79 -14.56 -11.79
C ASN A 54 22.36 -14.99 -12.18
N LEU A 55 21.41 -14.82 -11.27
CA LEU A 55 20.04 -15.32 -11.40
C LEU A 55 19.03 -14.18 -11.34
N ARG A 56 18.16 -14.10 -12.35
CA ARG A 56 17.01 -13.18 -12.40
C ARG A 56 15.75 -13.95 -12.04
N PHE A 57 15.13 -13.62 -10.91
CA PHE A 57 13.85 -14.21 -10.50
C PHE A 57 12.65 -13.32 -10.86
N ARG A 58 12.89 -12.11 -11.37
CA ARG A 58 11.85 -11.22 -11.90
C ARG A 58 12.34 -10.36 -13.06
N ASP A 59 11.50 -10.22 -14.09
CA ASP A 59 11.86 -9.56 -15.36
C ASP A 59 11.99 -8.04 -15.23
N VAL A 60 11.14 -7.41 -14.42
CA VAL A 60 11.08 -5.95 -14.23
C VAL A 60 11.53 -5.62 -12.81
N ALA A 61 12.24 -4.52 -12.59
CA ALA A 61 12.57 -4.02 -11.25
C ALA A 61 11.40 -3.21 -10.65
N LEU A 62 11.19 -3.25 -9.33
CA LEU A 62 10.27 -2.34 -8.66
C LEU A 62 11.02 -1.04 -8.40
N THR A 63 10.51 0.08 -8.91
CA THR A 63 11.08 1.40 -8.65
C THR A 63 9.99 2.31 -8.11
N PHE A 64 10.27 2.95 -6.98
CA PHE A 64 9.43 4.00 -6.43
C PHE A 64 9.79 5.32 -7.10
N LYS A 65 9.21 5.56 -8.28
CA LYS A 65 9.27 6.89 -8.91
C LYS A 65 8.02 7.65 -8.53
N VAL A 66 8.18 8.82 -7.91
CA VAL A 66 7.11 9.80 -7.83
C VAL A 66 6.98 10.37 -9.22
N VAL A 67 5.97 9.94 -9.96
CA VAL A 67 5.68 10.51 -11.28
C VAL A 67 4.74 11.69 -11.01
N GLU A 68 5.27 12.91 -11.13
CA GLU A 68 4.43 14.10 -11.22
C GLU A 68 3.74 14.03 -12.58
N THR A 69 2.49 13.56 -12.62
CA THR A 69 1.73 13.47 -13.87
C THR A 69 0.32 14.00 -13.65
N ALA A 70 0.20 15.31 -13.82
CA ALA A 70 -0.99 15.96 -14.37
C ALA A 70 -0.57 17.35 -14.84
N SER A 71 -0.80 17.70 -16.10
CA SER A 71 -0.80 19.10 -16.50
C SER A 71 -2.07 19.75 -15.94
N GLU A 72 -2.02 21.02 -15.54
CA GLU A 72 -3.18 21.76 -14.99
C GLU A 72 -4.41 21.76 -15.92
N GLU A 73 -4.21 21.45 -17.21
CA GLU A 73 -5.23 21.40 -18.25
C GLU A 73 -6.08 20.10 -18.23
N GLU A 74 -5.53 18.98 -17.74
CA GLU A 74 -6.27 17.70 -17.62
C GLU A 74 -7.22 17.71 -16.42
N VAL A 75 -6.83 18.36 -15.31
CA VAL A 75 -7.64 18.46 -14.08
C VAL A 75 -8.96 19.22 -14.31
N LYS A 76 -8.99 20.20 -15.23
CA LYS A 76 -10.18 21.02 -15.52
C LYS A 76 -11.31 20.29 -16.24
N ARG A 77 -11.05 19.11 -16.84
CA ARG A 77 -12.08 18.30 -17.51
C ARG A 77 -12.65 17.19 -16.62
N SER A 78 -12.05 16.99 -15.45
CA SER A 78 -12.46 15.97 -14.50
C SER A 78 -13.69 16.43 -13.72
N SER A 79 -14.72 15.59 -13.61
CA SER A 79 -15.83 15.93 -12.72
C SER A 79 -15.35 15.83 -11.26
N THR A 80 -15.57 16.89 -10.51
CA THR A 80 -15.26 16.93 -9.08
C THR A 80 -16.46 16.37 -8.32
N HIS A 81 -16.25 15.30 -7.58
CA HIS A 81 -17.22 14.77 -6.64
C HIS A 81 -17.02 15.43 -5.29
N TYR A 82 -18.11 15.91 -4.71
CA TYR A 82 -18.14 16.52 -3.38
C TYR A 82 -18.92 15.62 -2.44
N TYR A 83 -18.42 15.46 -1.22
CA TYR A 83 -19.14 14.83 -0.12
C TYR A 83 -19.25 15.82 1.05
N PRO A 84 -20.46 15.97 1.65
CA PRO A 84 -20.64 16.83 2.81
C PRO A 84 -19.99 16.23 4.05
N ALA A 85 -19.91 17.04 5.11
CA ALA A 85 -19.54 16.52 6.43
C ALA A 85 -20.62 15.55 6.89
N MET A 86 -20.19 14.37 7.34
CA MET A 86 -21.09 13.27 7.70
C MET A 86 -20.67 12.62 9.00
N THR A 87 -21.65 12.07 9.73
CA THR A 87 -21.39 11.29 10.94
C THR A 87 -22.03 9.92 10.86
N LYS A 88 -21.38 8.93 11.48
CA LYS A 88 -21.90 7.57 11.58
C LYS A 88 -21.58 6.97 12.93
N LYS A 89 -22.60 6.47 13.60
CA LYS A 89 -22.52 5.74 14.86
C LYS A 89 -22.77 4.26 14.65
N LEU A 90 -21.82 3.44 15.09
CA LEU A 90 -21.89 1.99 15.06
C LEU A 90 -21.67 1.45 16.47
N GLY A 91 -22.74 1.38 17.25
CA GLY A 91 -22.66 0.97 18.66
C GLY A 91 -21.85 1.95 19.50
N SER A 92 -20.67 1.53 19.95
CA SER A 92 -19.72 2.36 20.73
C SER A 92 -18.71 3.13 19.87
N PHE A 93 -18.77 2.98 18.55
CA PHE A 93 -17.89 3.66 17.62
C PHE A 93 -18.61 4.85 16.98
N ASP A 94 -18.00 6.03 17.05
CA ASP A 94 -18.49 7.25 16.43
C ASP A 94 -17.47 7.72 15.37
N LEU A 95 -17.91 7.79 14.12
CA LEU A 95 -17.15 8.30 12.99
C LEU A 95 -17.64 9.70 12.64
N SER A 96 -16.73 10.65 12.59
CA SER A 96 -16.95 11.99 12.05
C SER A 96 -16.06 12.17 10.83
N VAL A 97 -16.65 12.63 9.73
CA VAL A 97 -15.95 12.90 8.47
C VAL A 97 -16.21 14.34 8.10
N ASP A 98 -15.14 15.10 7.89
CA ASP A 98 -15.23 16.46 7.40
C ASP A 98 -15.59 16.48 5.91
N ALA A 99 -16.21 17.58 5.46
CA ALA A 99 -16.54 17.73 4.04
C ALA A 99 -15.28 17.76 3.18
N GLY A 100 -15.35 17.16 2.00
CA GLY A 100 -14.23 17.11 1.08
C GLY A 100 -14.67 16.89 -0.36
N SER A 101 -13.69 16.92 -1.25
CA SER A 101 -13.90 16.68 -2.68
C SER A 101 -12.78 15.83 -3.24
N PHE A 102 -13.08 15.10 -4.30
CA PHE A 102 -12.11 14.36 -5.09
C PHE A 102 -12.43 14.47 -6.57
N THR A 103 -11.42 14.35 -7.43
CA THR A 103 -11.61 14.44 -8.88
C THR A 103 -11.60 13.05 -9.52
N GLU A 104 -12.29 12.89 -10.65
CA GLU A 104 -12.10 11.73 -11.52
C GLU A 104 -10.63 11.68 -11.98
N SER A 105 -9.96 10.54 -11.78
CA SER A 105 -8.54 10.29 -12.07
C SER A 105 -7.53 10.64 -10.98
N GLU A 106 -7.96 10.94 -9.76
CA GLU A 106 -7.06 11.00 -8.59
C GLU A 106 -6.98 9.66 -7.85
N ILE A 107 -5.78 9.33 -7.36
CA ILE A 107 -5.57 8.22 -6.42
C ILE A 107 -5.45 8.82 -5.03
N ILE A 108 -6.49 8.63 -4.21
CA ILE A 108 -6.51 9.06 -2.80
C ILE A 108 -6.21 7.87 -1.91
N VAL A 109 -5.19 8.00 -1.06
CA VAL A 109 -4.81 6.99 -0.08
C VAL A 109 -5.40 7.33 1.28
N LEU A 110 -6.19 6.42 1.85
CA LEU A 110 -6.70 6.54 3.22
C LEU A 110 -5.75 5.87 4.21
N LEU A 111 -5.18 6.65 5.12
CA LEU A 111 -4.25 6.17 6.16
C LEU A 111 -4.87 6.21 7.55
N GLY A 112 -4.38 5.37 8.46
CA GLY A 112 -4.80 5.31 9.86
C GLY A 112 -4.90 3.88 10.39
N GLU A 113 -5.03 3.73 11.70
CA GLU A 113 -5.10 2.42 12.37
C GLU A 113 -6.37 1.61 12.04
N ASN A 114 -6.36 0.31 12.30
CA ASN A 114 -7.58 -0.50 12.19
C ASN A 114 -8.63 -0.01 13.19
N GLY A 115 -9.87 0.12 12.74
CA GLY A 115 -10.96 0.66 13.56
C GLY A 115 -11.12 2.17 13.50
N THR A 116 -10.30 2.92 12.76
CA THR A 116 -10.49 4.39 12.58
C THR A 116 -11.64 4.77 11.63
N GLY A 117 -12.36 3.79 11.06
CA GLY A 117 -13.52 4.05 10.21
C GLY A 117 -13.24 4.17 8.70
N LYS A 118 -12.03 3.87 8.22
CA LYS A 118 -11.70 3.90 6.77
C LYS A 118 -12.66 3.06 5.91
N THR A 119 -12.89 1.79 6.29
CA THR A 119 -13.83 0.91 5.57
C THR A 119 -15.27 1.41 5.68
N THR A 120 -15.63 2.03 6.81
CA THR A 120 -16.94 2.63 7.02
C THR A 120 -17.15 3.82 6.09
N LEU A 121 -16.16 4.72 5.98
CA LEU A 121 -16.16 5.84 5.03
C LEU A 121 -16.33 5.34 3.58
N ILE A 122 -15.57 4.33 3.17
CA ILE A 122 -15.68 3.74 1.82
C ILE A 122 -17.08 3.19 1.57
N ARG A 123 -17.70 2.52 2.56
CA ARG A 123 -19.06 2.00 2.43
C ARG A 123 -20.11 3.10 2.29
N ILE A 124 -19.92 4.24 2.97
CA ILE A 124 -20.80 5.40 2.84
C ILE A 124 -20.66 6.03 1.46
N LEU A 125 -19.42 6.28 1.00
CA LEU A 125 -19.15 6.82 -0.33
C LEU A 125 -19.65 5.90 -1.47
N ALA A 126 -19.65 4.58 -1.25
CA ALA A 126 -20.19 3.60 -2.20
C ALA A 126 -21.72 3.47 -2.16
N GLY A 127 -22.42 4.17 -1.27
CA GLY A 127 -23.87 4.04 -1.08
C GLY A 127 -24.32 2.74 -0.41
N ASN A 128 -23.37 1.94 0.12
CA ASN A 128 -23.65 0.67 0.81
C ASN A 128 -23.98 0.86 2.30
N LEU A 129 -23.81 2.08 2.83
CA LEU A 129 -24.13 2.44 4.20
C LEU A 129 -24.61 3.89 4.26
N GLU A 130 -25.78 4.13 4.83
CA GLU A 130 -26.29 5.50 4.97
C GLU A 130 -25.61 6.20 6.16
N PRO A 131 -25.24 7.49 6.06
CA PRO A 131 -24.79 8.28 7.20
C PRO A 131 -25.95 8.53 8.16
N ASP A 132 -25.65 8.73 9.45
CA ASP A 132 -26.69 9.06 10.44
C ASP A 132 -27.02 10.56 10.43
N ALA A 133 -26.07 11.41 10.03
CA ALA A 133 -26.30 12.81 9.74
C ALA A 133 -25.38 13.29 8.60
N GLY A 134 -25.85 14.27 7.82
CA GLY A 134 -25.09 14.90 6.72
C GLY A 134 -25.13 14.15 5.40
N GLY A 135 -26.32 14.03 4.79
CA GLY A 135 -26.53 13.45 3.46
C GLY A 135 -26.70 14.50 2.37
#